data_AF-A0AAD4CEP2-F1
#
_entry.id   AF-A0AAD4CEP2-F1
#
_cell.length_a   1.000
_cell.length_b   1.000
_cell.length_c   1.000
_cell.angle_alpha   90.00
_cell.angle_beta   90.00
_cell.angle_gamma   90.00
#
_symmetry.space_group_name_H-M   'P 1'
#
loop_
_entity.id
_entity.type
_entity.pdbx_description
1 polymer ?
#
loop_
_entity_poly.entity_id
_entity_poly.type
_entity_poly.pdbx_seq_one_letter_code
_entity_poly.pdbx_strand_id
1 'polypeptide(L)'
;MYSLNMPVSAIRTKVRQEFEKHRYVKQLNAVDVLLYQSHAEFQETLNYWKQLSHVMKYFRPEEDPGARLPPNFISGFLEGRN
;
A
#
# COMPACT_ATOMS: atom_id res chain seq x y z
N MET A 1 -11.36 -17.52 -2.20
CA MET A 1 -10.08 -17.02 -2.76
C MET A 1 -10.30 -15.63 -3.36
N TYR A 2 -9.38 -14.69 -3.18
CA TYR A 2 -9.53 -13.34 -3.75
C TYR A 2 -9.36 -13.41 -5.27
N SER A 3 -10.34 -12.92 -6.03
CA SER A 3 -10.23 -12.81 -7.48
C SER A 3 -9.65 -11.44 -7.84
N LEU A 4 -8.33 -11.37 -7.95
CA LEU A 4 -7.62 -10.15 -8.34
C LEU A 4 -7.35 -10.17 -9.85
N ASN A 5 -7.78 -9.14 -10.57
CA ASN A 5 -7.56 -8.99 -12.02
C ASN A 5 -6.15 -8.44 -12.33
N MET A 6 -5.11 -9.00 -11.73
CA MET A 6 -3.73 -8.53 -11.91
C MET A 6 -2.71 -9.68 -11.82
N PRO A 7 -1.55 -9.54 -12.48
CA PRO A 7 -0.53 -10.58 -12.45
C PRO A 7 0.12 -10.69 -11.06
N VAL A 8 0.56 -11.90 -10.70
CA VAL A 8 1.26 -12.19 -9.43
C VAL A 8 2.52 -11.31 -9.27
N SER A 9 3.17 -10.93 -10.37
CA SER A 9 4.32 -10.02 -10.36
C SER A 9 3.97 -8.62 -9.84
N ALA A 10 2.78 -8.09 -10.18
CA ALA A 10 2.31 -6.80 -9.66
C ALA A 10 2.09 -6.86 -8.14
N ILE A 11 1.49 -7.96 -7.66
CA ILE A 11 1.28 -8.18 -6.22
C ILE A 11 2.61 -8.23 -5.47
N ARG A 12 3.59 -9.01 -5.95
CA ARG A 12 4.93 -9.08 -5.34
C ARG A 12 5.65 -7.74 -5.34
N THR A 13 5.49 -6.98 -6.43
CA THR A 13 6.03 -5.62 -6.53
C THR A 13 5.42 -4.70 -5.47
N LYS A 14 4.10 -4.78 -5.22
CA LYS A 14 3.45 -4.02 -4.15
C LYS A 14 3.91 -4.42 -2.77
N VAL A 15 4.00 -5.72 -2.49
CA VAL A 15 4.55 -6.21 -1.21
C VAL A 15 5.92 -5.59 -0.98
N ARG A 16 6.80 -5.61 -2.00
CA ARG A 16 8.10 -4.95 -1.90
C ARG A 16 7.97 -3.44 -1.62
N GLN A 17 7.14 -2.72 -2.36
CA GLN A 17 6.93 -1.27 -2.15
C GLN A 17 6.55 -0.93 -0.70
N GLU A 18 5.67 -1.72 -0.07
CA GLU A 18 5.26 -1.50 1.34
C GLU A 18 6.40 -1.74 2.35
N PHE A 19 7.26 -2.73 2.11
CA PHE A 19 8.48 -2.92 2.91
C PHE A 19 9.47 -1.77 2.69
N GLU A 20 9.64 -1.30 1.45
CA GLU A 20 10.56 -0.21 1.12
C GLU A 20 10.15 1.12 1.75
N LYS A 21 8.84 1.35 1.94
CA LYS A 21 8.30 2.53 2.62
C LYS A 21 8.89 2.73 4.03
N HIS A 22 9.20 1.64 4.72
CA HIS A 22 9.73 1.67 6.10
C HIS A 22 11.23 1.33 6.17
N ARG A 23 11.95 1.26 5.03
CA ARG A 23 13.38 0.90 4.96
C ARG A 23 14.27 1.70 5.91
N TYR A 24 13.97 2.99 6.09
CA TYR A 24 14.83 3.94 6.82
C TYR A 24 14.45 4.12 8.28
N VAL A 25 13.49 3.35 8.81
CA VAL A 25 13.11 3.39 10.23
C VAL A 25 14.22 2.74 11.05
N LYS A 26 14.89 3.52 11.90
CA LYS A 26 16.02 3.07 12.75
C LYS A 26 15.66 2.83 14.21
N GLN A 27 14.50 3.28 14.65
CA GLN A 27 14.07 3.15 16.05
C GLN A 27 13.55 1.73 16.29
N LEU A 28 14.20 0.98 17.19
CA LEU A 28 13.90 -0.43 17.43
C LEU A 28 12.43 -0.67 17.82
N ASN A 29 11.92 0.09 18.78
CA ASN A 29 10.53 -0.04 19.23
C ASN A 29 9.52 0.18 18.09
N ALA A 30 9.82 1.07 17.13
CA ALA A 30 8.96 1.29 15.98
C ALA A 30 9.03 0.12 14.99
N VAL A 31 10.21 -0.47 14.80
CA VAL A 31 10.40 -1.67 13.97
C VAL A 31 9.59 -2.85 14.53
N ASP A 32 9.60 -3.06 15.83
CA ASP A 32 8.84 -4.15 16.47
C ASP A 32 7.33 -4.02 16.21
N VAL A 33 6.79 -2.80 16.35
CA VAL A 33 5.38 -2.52 16.05
C VAL A 33 5.07 -2.76 14.57
N LEU A 34 5.95 -2.33 13.66
CA LEU A 34 5.77 -2.53 12.21
C LEU A 34 5.78 -4.03 11.84
N LEU A 35 6.67 -4.81 12.44
CA LEU A 35 6.73 -6.26 12.24
C LEU A 35 5.46 -6.95 12.76
N TYR A 36 4.99 -6.55 13.95
CA TYR A 36 3.74 -7.06 14.52
C TYR A 36 2.55 -6.77 13.59
N GLN A 37 2.43 -5.53 13.12
CA GLN A 37 1.36 -5.13 12.18
C GLN A 37 1.46 -5.90 10.85
N SER A 38 2.66 -6.08 10.32
CA SER A 38 2.87 -6.87 9.10
C SER A 38 2.42 -8.31 9.25
N HIS A 39 2.67 -8.93 10.42
CA HIS A 39 2.24 -10.30 10.68
C HIS A 39 0.71 -10.38 10.86
N ALA A 40 0.09 -9.42 11.55
CA ALA A 40 -1.36 -9.34 11.67
C ALA A 40 -2.03 -9.21 10.29
N GLU A 41 -1.52 -8.33 9.43
CA GLU A 41 -2.00 -8.14 8.06
C GLU A 41 -1.91 -9.44 7.23
N PHE A 42 -0.80 -10.16 7.36
CA PHE A 42 -0.60 -11.45 6.70
C PHE A 42 -1.61 -12.50 7.18
N GLN A 43 -1.86 -12.58 8.49
CA GLN A 43 -2.85 -13.51 9.05
C GLN A 43 -4.27 -13.16 8.60
N GLU A 44 -4.66 -11.89 8.64
CA GLU A 44 -5.98 -11.42 8.21
C GLU A 44 -6.26 -11.71 6.73
N THR A 45 -5.23 -11.55 5.88
CA THR A 45 -5.34 -11.83 4.44
C THR A 45 -5.35 -13.33 4.15
N LEU A 46 -4.48 -14.11 4.79
CA LEU A 46 -4.40 -15.57 4.61
C LEU A 46 -5.67 -16.28 5.08
N ASN A 47 -6.21 -15.87 6.24
CA ASN A 47 -7.40 -16.47 6.84
C ASN A 47 -8.72 -15.96 6.22
N TYR A 48 -8.66 -15.14 5.16
CA TYR A 48 -9.84 -14.56 4.51
C TYR A 48 -10.73 -13.73 5.44
N TRP A 49 -10.13 -13.05 6.43
CA TRP A 49 -10.87 -12.11 7.27
C TRP A 49 -11.09 -10.77 6.56
N LYS A 50 -10.22 -10.42 5.60
CA LYS A 50 -10.40 -9.26 4.73
C LYS A 50 -11.34 -9.54 3.57
N GLN A 51 -11.99 -8.49 3.10
CA GLN A 51 -12.72 -8.47 1.82
C GLN A 51 -11.84 -7.90 0.70
N LEU A 52 -12.24 -8.14 -0.55
CA LEU A 52 -11.54 -7.67 -1.75
C LEU A 52 -11.22 -6.17 -1.71
N SER A 53 -12.17 -5.34 -1.27
CA SER A 53 -12.01 -3.89 -1.13
C SER A 53 -10.82 -3.49 -0.24
N HIS A 54 -10.55 -4.24 0.83
CA HIS A 54 -9.42 -3.98 1.73
C HIS A 54 -8.08 -4.28 1.05
N VAL A 55 -8.03 -5.33 0.24
CA VAL A 55 -6.82 -5.69 -0.53
C VAL A 55 -6.60 -4.68 -1.66
N MET A 56 -7.66 -4.30 -2.39
CA MET A 56 -7.58 -3.32 -3.48
C MET A 56 -7.16 -1.93 -3.01
N LYS A 57 -7.32 -1.62 -1.71
CA LYS A 57 -6.85 -0.35 -1.13
C LYS A 57 -5.35 -0.10 -1.36
N TYR A 58 -4.52 -1.14 -1.35
CA TYR A 58 -3.07 -1.02 -1.62
C TYR A 58 -2.75 -0.64 -3.08
N PHE A 59 -3.71 -0.78 -3.98
CA PHE A 59 -3.58 -0.52 -5.41
C PHE A 59 -4.31 0.76 -5.86
N ARG A 60 -4.90 1.53 -4.94
CA ARG A 60 -5.59 2.79 -5.25
C ARG A 60 -4.82 3.75 -6.18
N PRO A 61 -3.51 3.98 -5.99
CA PRO A 61 -2.75 4.87 -6.88
C PRO A 61 -2.59 4.35 -8.32
N GLU A 62 -2.92 3.10 -8.59
CA GLU A 62 -2.88 2.49 -9.93
C GLU A 62 -4.26 2.48 -10.58
N GLU A 63 -5.33 2.41 -9.78
CA GLU A 63 -6.71 2.50 -10.26
C GLU A 63 -7.12 3.94 -10.58
N ASP A 64 -6.75 4.90 -9.71
CA ASP A 64 -7.09 6.30 -9.87
C ASP A 64 -5.81 7.16 -9.93
N PRO A 65 -5.41 7.63 -11.12
CA PRO A 65 -4.29 8.56 -11.28
C PRO A 65 -4.48 9.85 -10.49
N GLY A 66 -5.74 10.26 -10.25
CA GLY A 66 -6.10 11.38 -9.41
C GLY A 66 -5.89 11.11 -7.92
N ALA A 67 -5.71 9.86 -7.47
CA ALA A 67 -5.39 9.58 -6.06
C ALA A 67 -3.93 9.94 -5.69
N ARG A 68 -3.05 10.16 -6.67
CA ARG A 68 -1.66 10.57 -6.43
C ARG A 68 -1.59 12.06 -6.13
N LEU A 69 -0.64 12.45 -5.28
CA LEU A 69 -0.29 13.86 -5.14
C LEU A 69 0.24 14.38 -6.49
N PRO A 70 -0.11 15.62 -6.88
CA PRO A 70 0.42 16.24 -8.07
C PRO A 70 1.95 16.28 -8.01
N PRO A 71 2.65 15.93 -9.10
CA PRO A 71 4.10 15.77 -9.07
C PRO A 71 4.83 17.11 -8.85
N ASN A 72 4.22 18.21 -9.29
CA ASN A 72 4.82 19.54 -9.29
C ASN A 72 3.88 20.55 -8.63
N PHE A 73 4.46 21.62 -8.09
CA PHE A 73 3.71 22.73 -7.48
C PHE A 73 2.66 23.33 -8.45
N ILE A 74 3.02 23.59 -9.72
CA ILE A 74 2.10 24.21 -10.68
C ILE A 74 0.86 23.33 -10.93
N SER A 75 1.03 22.01 -11.08
CA SER A 75 -0.11 21.09 -11.21
C SER A 75 -0.98 21.09 -9.95
N GLY A 76 -0.38 21.07 -8.75
CA GLY A 76 -1.14 21.09 -7.51
C GLY A 76 -1.87 22.40 -7.24
N PHE A 77 -1.25 23.52 -7.64
CA PHE A 77 -1.86 24.84 -7.59
C PHE A 77 -3.06 24.95 -8.53
N LEU A 78 -2.93 24.50 -9.79
CA LEU A 78 -4.01 24.54 -10.77
C LEU A 78 -5.17 23.59 -10.43
N GLU A 79 -4.88 22.43 -9.83
CA GLU A 79 -5.89 21.46 -9.37
C GLU A 79 -6.51 21.84 -8.01
N GLY A 80 -5.96 22.83 -7.29
CA GLY A 80 -6.41 23.22 -5.95
C GLY A 80 -6.13 22.19 -4.86
N ARG A 81 -5.07 21.38 -5.03
CA ARG A 81 -4.71 20.23 -4.16
C ARG A 81 -3.42 20.45 -3.36
N ASN A 82 -3.12 21.71 -3.03
CA ASN A 82 -1.97 22.11 -2.22
C ASN A 82 -2.11 21.72 -0.75
#